data_AF-A0AAP8QHA4-F1
#
_entry.id   AF-A0AAP8QHA4-F1
#
_cell.length_a   1.000
_cell.length_b   1.000
_cell.length_c   1.000
_cell.angle_alpha   90.00
_cell.angle_beta   90.00
_cell.angle_gamma   90.00
#
_symmetry.space_group_name_H-M   'P 1'
#
loop_
_entity.id
_entity.type
_entity.pdbx_description
1 polymer ?
#
loop_
_entity_poly.entity_id
_entity_poly.type
_entity_poly.pdbx_seq_one_letter_code
_entity_poly.pdbx_strand_id
1 'polypeptide(L)'
;MNGFISAHFAEKFNFTEEDLNLLWEAIVHMFEHDRSASRGEMVVRKLIIFEHDSKLGRAPAHQLFNRIEIKRVLEQDQPARSYQDYRIEFLSHKSSKWSFNY
;
A
#
# COMPACT_ATOMS: atom_id res chain seq x y z
N MET A 1 -2.20 -5.74 3.82
CA MET A 1 -3.36 -4.98 4.33
C MET A 1 -3.86 -4.10 3.20
N ASN A 2 -5.18 -3.97 3.04
CA ASN A 2 -5.77 -3.05 2.07
C ASN A 2 -6.51 -1.95 2.84
N GLY A 3 -6.41 -0.70 2.37
CA GLY A 3 -7.04 0.47 2.98
C GLY A 3 -7.73 1.34 1.94
N PHE A 4 -8.65 2.20 2.38
CA PHE A 4 -9.46 3.06 1.52
C PHE A 4 -9.67 4.41 2.19
N ILE A 5 -9.53 5.49 1.41
CA ILE A 5 -9.85 6.86 1.83
C ILE A 5 -10.82 7.42 0.80
N SER A 6 -12.02 7.81 1.25
CA SER A 6 -13.05 8.36 0.38
C SER A 6 -13.02 9.88 0.45
N ALA A 7 -12.76 10.54 -0.68
CA ALA A 7 -12.78 11.99 -0.78
C ALA A 7 -14.13 12.58 -0.36
N HIS A 8 -15.24 11.91 -0.69
CA HIS A 8 -16.57 12.39 -0.31
C HIS A 8 -16.78 12.40 1.21
N PHE A 9 -16.26 11.40 1.93
CA PHE A 9 -16.32 11.39 3.39
C PHE A 9 -15.31 12.35 4.01
N ALA A 10 -14.13 12.49 3.42
CA ALA A 10 -13.13 13.45 3.87
C ALA A 10 -13.70 14.88 3.92
N GLU A 11 -14.41 15.30 2.87
CA GLU A 11 -15.08 16.61 2.83
C GLU A 11 -16.11 16.80 3.93
N LYS A 12 -16.87 15.75 4.28
CA LYS A 12 -17.88 15.83 5.33
C LYS A 12 -17.28 16.11 6.72
N PHE A 13 -16.06 15.63 6.96
CA PHE A 13 -15.39 15.73 8.25
C PHE A 13 -14.22 16.72 8.25
N ASN A 14 -14.09 17.54 7.21
CA ASN A 14 -12.97 18.47 7.01
C ASN A 14 -11.59 17.78 7.13
N PHE A 15 -11.47 16.54 6.65
CA PHE A 15 -10.20 15.85 6.57
C PHE A 15 -9.39 16.44 5.41
N THR A 16 -8.21 16.97 5.73
CA THR A 16 -7.38 17.79 4.84
C THR A 16 -6.22 16.99 4.23
N GLU A 17 -5.48 17.61 3.31
CA GLU A 17 -4.24 17.03 2.79
C GLU A 17 -3.15 16.95 3.87
N GLU A 18 -3.13 17.89 4.81
CA GLU A 18 -2.24 17.85 5.97
C GLU A 18 -2.52 16.62 6.85
N ASP A 19 -3.80 16.31 7.11
CA ASP A 19 -4.19 15.11 7.84
C ASP A 19 -3.82 13.83 7.08
N LEU A 20 -3.95 13.85 5.74
CA LEU A 20 -3.55 12.75 4.88
C LEU A 20 -2.04 12.48 4.94
N ASN A 21 -1.24 13.54 4.90
CA ASN A 21 0.21 13.44 5.02
C ASN A 21 0.63 12.91 6.40
N LEU A 22 -0.01 13.40 7.46
CA LEU A 22 0.22 12.89 8.81
C LEU A 22 -0.15 11.41 8.93
N LEU A 23 -1.24 10.96 8.28
CA LEU A 23 -1.61 9.55 8.24
C LEU A 23 -0.54 8.71 7.53
N TRP A 24 0.03 9.19 6.41
CA TRP A 24 1.12 8.50 5.72
C TRP A 24 2.36 8.35 6.59
N GLU A 25 2.76 9.42 7.27
CA GLU A 25 3.87 9.40 8.23
C GLU A 25 3.60 8.40 9.36
N ALA A 26 2.41 8.45 9.96
CA ALA A 26 2.00 7.55 11.03
C ALA A 26 2.03 6.08 10.58
N ILE A 27 1.62 5.77 9.35
CA ILE A 27 1.68 4.40 8.81
C ILE A 27 3.13 3.96 8.61
N VAL A 28 3.98 4.80 8.02
CA VAL A 28 5.41 4.48 7.81
C VAL A 28 6.11 4.20 9.14
N HIS A 29 5.78 4.96 10.19
CA HIS A 29 6.37 4.84 11.52
C HIS A 29 5.56 3.99 12.51
N MET A 30 4.50 3.31 12.05
CA MET A 30 3.50 2.67 12.90
C MET A 30 4.07 1.69 13.94
N PHE A 31 5.18 1.02 13.61
CA PHE A 31 5.80 0.02 14.50
C PHE A 31 7.07 0.53 15.22
N GLU A 32 7.56 1.73 14.90
CA GLU A 32 8.77 2.27 15.54
C GLU A 32 8.58 2.52 17.03
N HIS A 33 7.37 2.94 17.41
CA HIS A 33 7.00 3.25 18.79
C HIS A 33 6.26 2.10 19.51
N ASP A 34 5.90 1.02 18.81
CA ASP A 34 5.23 -0.17 19.37
C ASP A 34 6.21 -1.34 19.61
N ARG A 35 7.38 -1.03 20.18
CA ARG A 35 8.39 -2.04 20.53
C ARG A 35 8.01 -2.71 21.84
N SER A 36 7.71 -4.01 21.79
CA SER A 36 7.44 -4.82 22.96
C SER A 36 8.07 -6.21 22.84
N ALA A 37 8.37 -6.83 23.99
CA ALA A 37 9.02 -8.15 24.04
C ALA A 37 8.21 -9.27 23.34
N SER A 38 6.90 -9.07 23.16
CA SER A 38 6.00 -10.03 22.51
C SER A 38 5.84 -9.82 20.99
N ARG A 39 6.28 -8.68 20.43
CA ARG A 39 6.04 -8.32 19.02
C ARG A 39 7.27 -8.44 18.12
N GLY A 40 8.46 -8.59 18.70
CA GLY A 40 9.72 -8.66 17.93
C GLY A 40 10.00 -7.37 17.15
N GLU A 41 10.83 -7.46 16.11
CA GLU A 41 11.14 -6.33 15.22
C GLU A 41 10.15 -6.26 14.06
N MET A 42 9.06 -5.51 14.23
CA MET A 42 8.08 -5.23 13.18
C MET A 42 8.44 -3.92 12.47
N VAL A 43 8.38 -3.93 11.14
CA VAL A 43 8.65 -2.73 10.32
C VAL A 43 7.74 -2.72 9.09
N VAL A 44 7.28 -1.53 8.71
CA VAL A 44 6.54 -1.34 7.45
C VAL A 44 7.52 -1.41 6.30
N ARG A 45 7.34 -2.38 5.39
CA ARG A 45 8.27 -2.61 4.27
C ARG A 45 7.94 -1.81 3.01
N LYS A 46 6.66 -1.61 2.71
CA LYS A 46 6.20 -0.85 1.53
C LYS A 46 4.80 -0.32 1.73
N LEU A 47 4.59 0.96 1.44
CA LEU A 47 3.29 1.61 1.34
C LEU A 47 3.02 1.89 -0.15
N ILE A 48 1.91 1.38 -0.68
CA ILE A 48 1.53 1.55 -2.08
C ILE A 48 0.19 2.28 -2.10
N ILE A 49 0.16 3.44 -2.72
CA ILE A 49 -1.01 4.32 -2.77
C ILE A 49 -1.52 4.36 -4.21
N PHE A 50 -2.83 4.19 -4.37
CA PHE A 50 -3.51 4.42 -5.64
C PHE A 50 -4.40 5.64 -5.48
N GLU A 51 -4.03 6.72 -6.17
CA GLU A 51 -4.78 7.97 -6.17
C GLU A 51 -5.70 8.06 -7.40
N HIS A 52 -6.86 8.66 -7.20
CA HIS A 52 -7.80 8.98 -8.26
C HIS A 52 -8.01 10.49 -8.29
N ASP A 53 -8.00 11.06 -9.47
CA ASP A 53 -8.34 12.46 -9.74
C ASP A 53 -9.86 12.71 -9.83
N SER A 54 -10.68 11.74 -9.42
CA SER A 54 -12.13 11.87 -9.25
C SER A 54 -12.51 11.42 -7.85
N LYS A 55 -13.38 12.19 -7.18
CA LYS A 55 -13.89 11.88 -5.83
C LYS A 55 -14.60 10.53 -5.72
N LEU A 56 -15.18 10.06 -6.83
CA LEU A 56 -15.88 8.76 -6.89
C LEU A 56 -14.95 7.60 -7.25
N GLY A 57 -13.68 7.88 -7.56
CA GLY A 57 -12.73 6.90 -8.09
C GLY A 57 -12.89 6.67 -9.59
N ARG A 58 -11.89 6.04 -10.20
CA ARG A 58 -11.87 5.71 -11.65
C ARG A 58 -11.69 4.23 -11.97
N ALA A 59 -11.34 3.43 -10.97
CA ALA A 59 -11.18 2.00 -11.12
C ALA A 59 -11.70 1.29 -9.87
N PRO A 60 -12.29 0.10 -10.00
CA PRO A 60 -12.64 -0.72 -8.85
C PRO A 60 -11.38 -1.11 -8.07
N ALA A 61 -11.43 -1.00 -6.75
CA ALA A 61 -10.24 -1.21 -5.90
C ALA A 61 -9.64 -2.62 -6.03
N HIS A 62 -10.46 -3.66 -6.24
CA HIS A 62 -9.95 -5.02 -6.45
C HIS A 62 -9.03 -5.10 -7.68
N GLN A 63 -9.29 -4.32 -8.73
CA GLN A 63 -8.43 -4.31 -9.92
C GLN A 63 -7.10 -3.62 -9.65
N LEU A 64 -7.07 -2.63 -8.74
CA LEU A 64 -5.85 -1.93 -8.36
C LEU A 64 -4.99 -2.82 -7.46
N PHE A 65 -5.58 -3.47 -6.45
CA PHE A 65 -4.85 -4.39 -5.58
C PHE A 65 -4.32 -5.61 -6.32
N ASN A 66 -5.07 -6.15 -7.29
CA ASN A 66 -4.62 -7.26 -8.13
C ASN A 66 -3.43 -6.90 -9.04
N ARG A 67 -3.06 -5.63 -9.18
CA ARG A 67 -1.84 -5.23 -9.91
C ARG A 67 -0.57 -5.47 -9.09
N ILE A 68 -0.70 -5.67 -7.78
CA ILE A 68 0.44 -5.91 -6.90
C ILE A 68 0.59 -7.42 -6.76
N GLU A 69 1.69 -7.96 -7.27
CA GLU A 69 2.05 -9.36 -7.12
C GLU A 69 3.25 -9.48 -6.18
N ILE A 70 3.18 -10.40 -5.22
CA ILE A 70 4.29 -10.69 -4.31
C ILE A 70 4.78 -12.11 -4.60
N LYS A 71 5.97 -12.21 -5.17
CA LYS A 71 6.61 -13.50 -5.51
C LYS A 71 7.65 -13.86 -4.48
N ARG A 72 7.67 -15.11 -4.05
CA ARG A 72 8.80 -15.67 -3.30
C ARG A 72 9.91 -16.02 -4.29
N VAL A 73 11.14 -15.56 -4.02
CA VAL A 73 12.30 -15.72 -4.92
C VAL A 73 13.32 -16.76 -4.42
N LEU A 74 12.85 -17.76 -3.66
CA LEU A 74 13.66 -18.87 -3.16
C LEU A 74 13.49 -20.13 -4.03
N GLU A 75 14.49 -21.00 -4.01
CA GLU A 75 14.39 -22.36 -4.57
C GLU A 75 13.31 -23.18 -3.85
N GLN A 76 12.82 -24.24 -4.52
CA GLN A 76 11.69 -25.03 -4.01
C GLN A 76 12.00 -25.62 -2.62
N ASP A 77 10.99 -25.52 -1.73
CA ASP A 77 10.95 -26.05 -0.36
C ASP A 77 11.71 -25.31 0.76
N GLN A 78 12.36 -24.18 0.50
CA GLN A 78 12.94 -23.37 1.58
C GLN A 78 11.93 -22.40 2.21
N PRO A 79 11.82 -22.33 3.56
CA PRO A 79 10.96 -21.37 4.21
C PRO A 79 11.58 -19.96 4.15
N ALA A 80 10.78 -18.94 3.84
CA ALA A 80 11.23 -17.56 3.87
C ALA A 80 11.59 -17.12 5.31
N ARG A 81 12.66 -16.33 5.44
CA ARG A 81 13.19 -15.82 6.71
C ARG A 81 13.48 -14.33 6.67
N SER A 82 13.52 -13.72 5.49
CA SER A 82 13.73 -12.28 5.35
C SER A 82 12.84 -11.66 4.28
N TYR A 83 12.73 -10.32 4.34
CA TYR A 83 12.03 -9.55 3.31
C TYR A 83 12.66 -9.70 1.92
N GLN A 84 13.98 -9.91 1.83
CA GLN A 84 14.68 -10.11 0.55
C GLN A 84 14.27 -11.40 -0.18
N ASP A 85 13.64 -12.34 0.53
CA ASP A 85 13.11 -13.58 -0.06
C ASP A 85 11.83 -13.34 -0.87
N TYR A 86 11.34 -12.09 -0.87
CA TYR A 86 10.18 -11.65 -1.61
C TYR A 86 10.52 -10.56 -2.62
N ARG A 87 9.84 -10.60 -3.76
CA ARG A 87 9.86 -9.57 -4.79
C ARG A 87 8.45 -9.05 -5.00
N ILE A 88 8.29 -7.73 -4.94
CA ILE A 88 7.03 -7.05 -5.21
C ILE A 88 7.07 -6.54 -6.65
N GLU A 89 6.14 -7.00 -7.48
CA GLU A 89 6.01 -6.65 -8.89
C GLU A 89 4.70 -5.92 -9.14
N PHE A 90 4.72 -4.99 -10.10
CA PHE A 90 3.54 -4.28 -10.57
C PHE A 90 3.17 -4.75 -11.96
N LEU A 91 2.02 -5.39 -12.10
CA LEU A 91 1.52 -5.86 -13.38
C LEU A 91 1.08 -4.66 -14.24
N SER A 92 1.85 -4.37 -15.29
CA SER A 92 1.46 -3.43 -16.34
C SER A 92 0.41 -4.10 -17.23
N HIS A 93 -0.85 -3.67 -17.15
CA HIS A 93 -1.82 -4.01 -18.18
C HIS A 93 -1.61 -3.09 -19.39
N LYS A 94 -1.17 -3.64 -20.53
CA LYS A 94 -1.25 -2.95 -21.84
C LYS A 94 -2.72 -2.87 -22.28
N SER A 95 -3.49 -1.98 -21.65
CA SER A 95 -4.75 -1.50 -22.22
C SER A 95 -4.63 0.01 -22.39
N SER A 96 -4.56 0.40 -23.65
CA SER A 96 -4.44 1.76 -24.18
C SER A 96 -5.46 2.71 -23.53
N LYS A 97 -5.02 3.51 -22.53
CA LYS A 97 -5.51 4.86 -22.16
C LYS A 97 -5.15 5.34 -20.75
N TRP A 98 -4.30 4.65 -19.98
CA TRP A 98 -4.03 5.07 -18.60
C TRP A 98 -2.54 5.32 -18.37
N SER A 99 -2.14 6.59 -18.32
CA SER A 99 -0.86 7.05 -17.82
C SER A 99 -0.95 7.23 -16.30
N PHE A 100 -0.20 6.43 -15.54
CA PHE A 100 0.04 6.65 -14.11
C PHE A 100 1.50 7.08 -13.95
N ASN A 101 1.72 8.21 -13.26
CA ASN A 101 3.05 8.59 -12.79
C ASN A 101 3.33 7.80 -11.51
N TYR A 102 4.51 7.18 -11.45
CA TYR A 102 5.01 6.46 -10.28
C TYR A 102 5.79 7.42 -9.37
#